data_AF-A0A382Q0U6-F1
#
_entry.id   AF-A0A382Q0U6-F1
#
_cell.length_a   1.000
_cell.length_b   1.000
_cell.length_c   1.000
_cell.angle_alpha   90.00
_cell.angle_beta   90.00
_cell.angle_gamma   90.00
#
_symmetry.space_group_name_H-M   'P 1'
#
loop_
_entity.id
_entity.type
_entity.pdbx_description
1 polymer ?
#
loop_
_entity_poly.entity_id
_entity_poly.type
_entity_poly.pdbx_seq_one_letter_code
_entity_poly.pdbx_strand_id
1 'polypeptide(L)' 'MFVEQRTYTLVPGSQAEWLDNYEQYGLEVQKSILGNLVGYFYTDFSELNQVVHMWAYQSVEDRAVRRKKLF' A
#
# COMPACT_ATOMS: atom_id res chain seq x y z
N MET A 1 -9.98 -5.84 -15.14
CA MET A 1 -9.77 -5.71 -13.68
C MET A 1 -8.57 -6.53 -13.26
N PHE A 2 -7.67 -5.96 -12.47
CA PHE A 2 -6.54 -6.66 -11.86
C PHE A 2 -6.21 -6.08 -10.48
N VAL A 3 -5.38 -6.80 -9.72
CA VAL A 3 -4.87 -6.35 -8.42
C VAL A 3 -3.37 -6.10 -8.53
N GLU A 4 -2.93 -4.90 -8.16
CA GLU A 4 -1.51 -4.57 -8.01
C GLU A 4 -1.08 -4.94 -6.58
N GLN A 5 -0.20 -5.92 -6.43
CA GLN A 5 0.51 -6.18 -5.17
C GLN A 5 1.80 -5.36 -5.12
N ARG A 6 2.03 -4.71 -3.99
CA ARG A 6 3.26 -3.97 -3.70
C ARG A 6 3.84 -4.49 -2.40
N THR A 7 5.10 -4.91 -2.47
CA THR A 7 5.87 -5.39 -1.32
C THR A 7 7.01 -4.44 -1.06
N TYR A 8 7.11 -3.93 0.16
CA TYR A 8 8.21 -3.07 0.61
C TYR A 8 8.98 -3.76 1.72
N THR A 9 10.29 -3.84 1.59
CA THR A 9 11.19 -4.24 2.68
C THR A 9 11.60 -2.99 3.45
N LEU A 10 11.22 -2.94 4.72
CA LEU A 10 11.50 -1.85 5.64
C LEU A 10 12.86 -2.02 6.31
N VAL A 11 13.37 -0.92 6.88
CA VAL A 11 14.57 -0.97 7.73
C VAL A 11 14.25 -1.78 9.00
N PRO A 12 15.12 -2.72 9.42
CA PRO A 12 14.89 -3.48 10.65
C PRO A 12 14.61 -2.58 11.85
N GLY A 13 13.55 -2.90 12.59
CA GLY A 13 13.10 -2.12 13.76
C GLY A 13 12.23 -0.89 13.45
N SER A 14 12.04 -0.52 12.18
CA SER A 14 11.21 0.65 11.80
C SER A 14 9.73 0.33 11.57
N GLN A 15 9.32 -0.94 11.65
CA GLN A 15 7.98 -1.38 11.24
C GLN A 15 6.84 -0.70 12.01
N ALA A 16 6.96 -0.57 13.34
CA ALA A 16 5.93 0.03 14.17
C ALA A 16 5.71 1.51 13.79
N GLU A 17 6.79 2.30 13.77
CA GLU A 17 6.75 3.72 13.38
C GLU A 17 6.21 3.90 11.95
N TRP A 18 6.60 3.01 11.03
CA TRP A 18 6.10 3.03 9.66
C TRP A 18 4.58 2.87 9.62
N LEU A 19 4.05 1.86 10.33
CA LEU A 19 2.62 1.55 10.36
C LEU A 19 1.82 2.68 11.03
N ASP A 20 2.30 3.22 12.14
CA ASP A 20 1.66 4.33 12.85
C ASP A 20 1.56 5.56 11.94
N ASN A 21 2.65 5.92 11.25
CA ASN A 21 2.66 7.04 10.31
C ASN A 21 1.71 6.80 9.12
N TYR A 22 1.65 5.56 8.62
CA TYR A 22 0.76 5.23 7.51
C TYR A 22 -0.70 5.29 7.90
N GLU A 23 -1.07 4.75 9.06
CA GLU A 23 -2.43 4.82 9.59
C GLU A 23 -2.85 6.27 9.83
N GLN A 24 -1.95 7.07 10.44
CA GLN A 24 -2.26 8.44 10.82
C GLN A 24 -2.35 9.40 9.62
N TYR A 25 -1.47 9.24 8.61
CA TYR A 25 -1.31 10.25 7.55
C TYR A 25 -1.53 9.71 6.14
N GLY A 26 -1.15 8.46 5.86
CA GLY A 26 -1.04 7.93 4.50
C GLY A 26 -2.31 7.25 3.99
N LEU A 27 -2.99 6.49 4.86
CA LEU A 27 -4.04 5.55 4.46
C LEU A 27 -5.24 6.25 3.83
N GLU A 28 -5.79 7.27 4.48
CA GLU A 28 -6.97 7.98 3.97
C GLU A 28 -6.69 8.76 2.68
N VAL A 29 -5.51 9.38 2.56
CA VAL A 29 -5.07 10.04 1.33
C VAL A 29 -5.00 9.03 0.19
N GLN A 30 -4.34 7.88 0.40
CA GLN A 30 -4.24 6.85 -0.63
C GLN A 30 -5.58 6.22 -0.97
N LYS A 31 -6.42 5.88 0.00
CA LYS A 31 -7.77 5.33 -0.25
C LYS A 31 -8.62 6.29 -1.07
N SER A 32 -8.59 7.58 -0.78
CA SER A 32 -9.39 8.57 -1.51
C SER A 32 -8.99 8.72 -2.99
N ILE A 33 -7.73 8.43 -3.34
CA ILE A 33 -7.19 8.61 -4.70
C ILE A 33 -7.13 7.29 -5.47
N LEU A 34 -6.62 6.23 -4.85
CA LEU A 34 -6.44 4.91 -5.46
C LEU A 34 -7.76 4.10 -5.43
N GLY A 35 -8.62 4.36 -4.45
CA GLY A 35 -9.95 3.77 -4.33
C GLY A 35 -9.95 2.42 -3.64
N ASN A 36 -9.76 1.35 -4.40
CA ASN A 36 -10.08 -0.01 -3.94
C ASN A 36 -8.90 -0.68 -3.25
N LEU A 37 -8.73 -0.43 -1.95
CA LEU A 37 -7.81 -1.19 -1.11
C LEU A 37 -8.37 -2.60 -0.90
N VAL A 38 -7.64 -3.62 -1.35
CA VAL A 38 -7.96 -5.03 -1.15
C VAL A 38 -7.47 -5.50 0.22
N GLY A 39 -6.29 -5.02 0.62
CA GLY A 39 -5.71 -5.32 1.92
C GLY A 39 -4.36 -4.67 2.13
N TYR A 40 -4.02 -4.49 3.40
CA TYR A 40 -2.78 -3.90 3.88
C TYR A 40 -2.26 -4.75 5.03
N PHE A 41 -1.05 -5.31 4.89
CA PHE A 41 -0.52 -6.32 5.78
C PHE A 41 0.95 -6.03 6.11
N TYR A 42 1.40 -6.56 7.24
CA TYR A 42 2.81 -6.71 7.55
C TYR A 42 3.13 -8.19 7.77
N THR A 43 4.41 -8.53 7.68
CA THR A 43 4.92 -9.89 7.89
C THR A 43 5.26 -10.12 9.35
N ASP A 44 4.57 -11.07 9.98
CA ASP A 44 4.84 -11.49 11.37
C ASP A 44 5.73 -12.75 11.44
N PHE A 45 5.72 -13.55 10.38
CA PHE A 45 6.52 -14.78 10.25
C PHE A 45 7.08 -14.90 8.82
N SER A 46 8.27 -15.51 8.68
CA SER A 46 9.06 -15.65 7.44
C SER A 46 9.86 -14.40 7.04
N GLU A 47 9.65 -13.82 5.85
CA GLU A 47 10.36 -12.62 5.38
C GLU A 47 9.95 -11.38 6.18
N LEU A 48 10.60 -11.18 7.33
CA LEU A 48 10.30 -10.09 8.26
C LEU A 48 10.58 -8.70 7.69
N ASN A 49 10.03 -7.70 8.38
CA ASN A 49 10.14 -6.28 8.03
C ASN A 49 9.54 -5.96 6.65
N GLN A 50 8.60 -6.76 6.16
CA GLN A 50 7.88 -6.45 4.94
C GLN A 50 6.47 -5.94 5.20
N VAL A 51 6.08 -4.95 4.40
CA VAL A 51 4.70 -4.51 4.24
C VAL A 51 4.22 -4.92 2.86
N VAL A 52 3.03 -5.54 2.80
CA VAL A 52 2.37 -5.97 1.57
C VAL A 52 1.01 -5.30 1.48
N HIS A 53 0.77 -4.61 0.37
CA HIS A 53 -0.53 -4.00 0.11
C HIS A 53 -1.01 -4.26 -1.31
N MET A 54 -2.32 -4.34 -1.45
CA MET A 54 -2.99 -4.74 -2.68
C MET A 54 -4.08 -3.75 -3.05
N TRP A 55 -4.06 -3.28 -4.30
CA TRP A 55 -5.03 -2.31 -4.83
C TRP A 55 -5.67 -2.83 -6.12
N ALA A 56 -7.00 -2.79 -6.18
CA ALA A 56 -7.75 -3.24 -7.36
C ALA A 56 -8.04 -2.10 -8.34
N TYR A 57 -7.69 -2.30 -9.61
CA TYR A 57 -7.91 -1.34 -10.70
C TYR A 57 -8.70 -1.99 -11.84
N GLN A 58 -9.41 -1.16 -12.61
CA GLN A 58 -10.20 -1.66 -13.74
C GLN A 58 -9.31 -2.02 -14.94
N SER A 59 -8.31 -1.17 -15.23
CA SER A 59 -7.33 -1.35 -16.30
C SER A 59 -5.99 -0.70 -15.93
N VAL A 60 -4.96 -0.90 -16.76
CA VAL A 60 -3.63 -0.33 -16.51
C VAL A 60 -3.66 1.20 -16.63
N GLU A 61 -4.53 1.73 -17.48
CA GLU A 61 -4.78 3.16 -17.67
C GLU A 61 -5.46 3.78 -16.43
N ASP A 62 -6.48 3.12 -15.87
CA ASP A 62 -7.13 3.55 -14.61
C ASP A 62 -6.12 3.63 -13.46
N ARG A 63 -5.26 2.61 -13.33
CA ARG A 63 -4.12 2.64 -12.40
C ARG A 63 -3.21 3.83 -12.66
N ALA A 64 -2.81 4.08 -13.90
CA ALA A 64 -1.90 5.16 -14.25
C ALA A 64 -2.48 6.54 -13.90
N VAL A 65 -3.77 6.77 -14.20
CA VAL A 65 -4.47 8.03 -13.88
C VAL A 65 -4.52 8.27 -12.38
N ARG A 66 -4.94 7.27 -11.59
CA ARG A 66 -5.05 7.42 -10.13
C ARG A 66 -3.70 7.62 -9.47
N ARG A 67 -2.68 6.86 -9.90
CA ARG A 67 -1.31 7.03 -9.40
C ARG A 67 -0.72 8.38 -9.77
N LYS A 68 -0.98 8.90 -10.98
CA LYS A 68 -0.55 10.25 -11.37
C LYS A 68 -1.21 11.35 -10.52
N LYS A 69 -2.44 11.14 -10.02
CA LYS A 69 -3.10 12.09 -9.12
C LYS A 69 -2.53 12.07 -7.70
N LEU A 70 -1.90 10.96 -7.30
CA LEU A 70 -1.30 10.79 -5.97
C LEU A 70 0.05 11.52 -5.83
N PHE A 71 0.75 11.78 -6.93
CA PHE A 71 2.07 12.42 -6.98
C PHE A 71 2.00 13.79 -7.66
#